data_AF-A0A3R6TXF4-F1
#
_entry.id   AF-A0A3R6TXF4-F1
#
_cell.length_a   1.000
_cell.length_b   1.000
_cell.length_c   1.000
_cell.angle_alpha   90.00
_cell.angle_beta   90.00
_cell.angle_gamma   90.00
#
_symmetry.space_group_name_H-M   'P 1'
#
loop_
_entity.id
_entity.type
_entity.pdbx_description
1 polymer ?
#
loop_
_entity_poly.entity_id
_entity_poly.type
_entity_poly.pdbx_seq_one_letter_code
_entity_poly.pdbx_strand_id
1 'polypeptide(L)'
;MKRTKLFVWVLAAALLLCACTGRPNQNLPHSRSDLTKWVVSERQVEIPSQTVEHGEDYVIQWEDPAMEAHIRFVLNQPEGDILHSDVWEIQVLRISANGVDAAWTEPTEGAVFSTADSAKNASYLAEGGNLENLTSLNDLRHFDSLQVFYYTAKVPYDSLTDLSGLEACTGLKVLSLYGAKPVTLAPLAALTKLESLTFPTVERLI
;
A
#
# COMPACT_ATOMS: atom_id res chain seq x y z
N MET A 1 -64.32 54.99 22.03
CA MET A 1 -63.98 55.35 23.42
C MET A 1 -62.46 55.32 23.60
N LYS A 2 -61.88 56.47 23.96
CA LYS A 2 -60.57 56.73 24.64
C LYS A 2 -59.32 56.00 24.09
N ARG A 3 -58.44 56.68 23.33
CA ARG A 3 -57.26 57.49 23.77
C ARG A 3 -56.11 56.58 24.22
N THR A 4 -54.87 56.61 23.71
CA THR A 4 -53.88 57.71 23.59
C THR A 4 -52.65 57.19 22.79
N LYS A 5 -52.13 57.89 21.76
CA LYS A 5 -50.88 58.72 21.74
C LYS A 5 -49.62 57.95 22.19
N LEU A 6 -48.55 57.79 21.39
CA LEU A 6 -47.54 58.80 21.02
C LEU A 6 -46.63 58.13 19.95
N PHE A 7 -46.42 58.69 18.74
CA PHE A 7 -45.29 59.57 18.37
C PHE A 7 -43.92 59.06 18.92
N VAL A 8 -42.79 59.01 18.23
CA VAL A 8 -42.33 59.35 16.88
C VAL A 8 -40.82 58.98 16.93
N TRP A 9 -40.26 58.49 15.83
CA TRP A 9 -38.90 58.70 15.30
C TRP A 9 -37.75 59.09 16.27
N VAL A 10 -36.57 58.49 16.07
CA VAL A 10 -35.33 59.18 15.62
C VAL A 10 -34.07 58.36 15.99
N LEU A 11 -33.33 58.03 14.93
CA LEU A 11 -31.86 57.94 14.79
C LEU A 11 -30.98 57.14 15.78
N ALA A 12 -30.28 56.19 15.14
CA ALA A 12 -28.81 56.15 14.99
C ALA A 12 -27.90 55.70 16.15
N ALA A 13 -26.69 55.33 15.71
CA ALA A 13 -25.47 54.98 16.43
C ALA A 13 -25.44 53.53 16.97
N ALA A 14 -24.89 52.56 16.24
CA ALA A 14 -23.46 52.32 15.97
C ALA A 14 -22.68 51.74 17.17
N LEU A 15 -21.93 50.67 16.86
CA LEU A 15 -20.77 50.13 17.61
C LEU A 15 -21.16 49.32 18.87
N LEU A 16 -20.57 48.19 19.24
CA LEU A 16 -19.44 47.39 18.74
C LEU A 16 -19.38 46.12 19.63
N LEU A 17 -18.80 45.05 19.07
CA LEU A 17 -18.10 43.93 19.74
C LEU A 17 -18.89 42.69 20.21
N CYS A 18 -18.73 41.63 19.40
CA CYS A 18 -18.18 40.31 19.77
C CYS A 18 -18.69 39.61 21.04
N ALA A 19 -19.34 38.45 20.88
CA ALA A 19 -18.75 37.16 21.25
C ALA A 19 -19.64 36.00 20.78
N CYS A 20 -18.98 34.96 20.27
CA CYS A 20 -19.52 33.73 19.71
C CYS A 20 -20.28 32.88 20.75
N THR A 21 -21.30 32.14 20.30
CA THR A 21 -21.35 30.68 20.46
C THR A 21 -22.33 30.09 19.44
N GLY A 22 -21.79 29.25 18.55
CA GLY A 22 -22.50 28.61 17.47
C GLY A 22 -23.55 27.59 17.91
N ARG A 23 -24.59 27.45 17.11
CA ARG A 23 -25.54 26.34 17.12
C ARG A 23 -25.20 25.37 15.98
N PRO A 24 -25.56 24.08 16.13
CA PRO A 24 -24.92 22.98 15.44
C PRO A 24 -25.36 22.96 13.97
N ASN A 25 -24.41 22.91 13.05
CA ASN A 25 -24.74 22.61 11.67
C ASN A 25 -24.55 21.11 11.43
N GLN A 26 -25.65 20.37 11.58
CA GLN A 26 -25.78 19.02 11.06
C GLN A 26 -25.82 19.12 9.53
N ASN A 27 -24.69 18.95 8.87
CA ASN A 27 -24.64 18.64 7.45
C ASN A 27 -23.96 17.28 7.31
N LEU A 28 -24.75 16.22 7.47
CA LEU A 28 -24.36 14.90 6.99
C LEU A 28 -24.49 14.91 5.46
N PRO A 29 -23.44 14.59 4.68
CA PRO A 29 -23.50 14.69 3.23
C PRO A 29 -24.53 13.72 2.65
N HIS A 30 -25.36 14.21 1.74
CA HIS A 30 -26.50 13.49 1.15
C HIS A 30 -26.20 12.83 -0.20
N SER A 31 -24.93 12.78 -0.62
CA SER A 31 -24.54 12.19 -1.90
C SER A 31 -23.22 11.42 -1.80
N ARG A 32 -23.14 10.29 -2.52
CA ARG A 32 -21.91 9.53 -2.76
C ARG A 32 -20.79 10.40 -3.36
N SER A 33 -21.12 11.48 -4.06
CA SER A 33 -20.14 12.41 -4.65
C SER A 33 -19.43 13.31 -3.64
N ASP A 34 -20.03 13.55 -2.46
CA ASP A 34 -19.42 14.39 -1.42
C ASP A 34 -18.53 13.58 -0.48
N LEU A 35 -18.76 12.26 -0.39
CA LEU A 35 -17.82 11.32 0.23
C LEU A 35 -16.48 11.30 -0.52
N THR A 36 -16.48 11.48 -1.85
CA THR A 36 -15.24 11.62 -2.65
C THR A 36 -14.42 12.88 -2.32
N LYS A 37 -15.00 13.87 -1.65
CA LYS A 37 -14.26 15.05 -1.18
C LYS A 37 -13.62 14.84 0.21
N TRP A 38 -14.08 13.82 0.93
CA TRP A 38 -13.49 13.29 2.16
C TRP A 38 -12.90 11.89 1.96
N VAL A 39 -12.71 11.46 0.70
CA VAL A 39 -11.83 10.34 0.38
C VAL A 39 -10.46 10.83 0.78
N VAL A 40 -10.07 10.34 1.96
CA VAL A 40 -8.72 10.04 2.41
C VAL A 40 -7.71 10.55 1.39
N SER A 41 -6.99 11.62 1.74
CA SER A 41 -5.65 11.80 1.21
C SER A 41 -4.93 10.48 1.48
N GLU A 42 -4.97 9.56 0.51
CA GLU A 42 -4.09 8.42 0.46
C GLU A 42 -2.72 9.07 0.51
N ARG A 43 -2.04 8.97 1.65
CA ARG A 43 -0.67 9.44 1.76
C ARG A 43 0.11 8.61 0.77
N GLN A 44 0.39 9.18 -0.39
CA GLN A 44 1.38 8.63 -1.30
C GLN A 44 2.68 8.58 -0.50
N VAL A 45 3.21 7.38 -0.33
CA VAL A 45 4.53 7.23 0.30
C VAL A 45 5.55 7.42 -0.81
N GLU A 46 6.33 8.48 -0.68
CA GLU A 46 7.48 8.77 -1.52
C GLU A 46 8.65 7.90 -1.04
N ILE A 47 9.04 6.92 -1.84
CA ILE A 47 10.10 5.97 -1.55
C ILE A 47 11.36 6.44 -2.30
N PRO A 48 12.38 7.02 -1.66
CA PRO A 48 13.62 7.33 -2.36
C PRO A 48 14.25 6.06 -2.94
N SER A 49 14.82 6.15 -4.14
CA SER A 49 15.69 5.09 -4.65
C SER A 49 16.87 4.88 -3.71
N GLN A 50 17.31 3.64 -3.60
CA GLN A 50 18.49 3.29 -2.82
C GLN A 50 19.41 2.39 -3.62
N THR A 51 20.69 2.44 -3.27
CA THR A 51 21.70 1.47 -3.66
C THR A 51 22.19 0.84 -2.36
N VAL A 52 22.17 -0.48 -2.30
CA VAL A 52 22.58 -1.25 -1.11
C VAL A 52 23.83 -2.05 -1.48
N GLU A 53 24.76 -2.21 -0.54
CA GLU A 53 25.88 -3.14 -0.73
C GLU A 53 25.33 -4.57 -0.71
N HIS A 54 25.56 -5.30 -1.79
CA HIS A 54 25.05 -6.65 -1.94
C HIS A 54 26.05 -7.70 -1.45
N GLY A 55 25.51 -8.83 -1.00
CA GLY A 55 26.29 -9.99 -0.59
C GLY A 55 26.93 -10.75 -1.75
N GLU A 56 27.31 -12.00 -1.49
CA GLU A 56 27.76 -12.90 -2.55
C GLU A 56 26.63 -13.19 -3.54
N ASP A 57 27.02 -13.48 -4.78
CA ASP A 57 26.09 -13.98 -5.78
C ASP A 57 26.04 -15.51 -5.72
N TYR A 58 24.83 -16.06 -5.69
CA TYR A 58 24.57 -17.49 -5.52
C TYR A 58 23.28 -17.89 -6.21
N VAL A 59 23.14 -19.18 -6.53
CA VAL A 59 21.90 -19.75 -7.06
C VAL A 59 20.86 -19.79 -5.95
N ILE A 60 19.74 -19.09 -6.14
CA ILE A 60 18.66 -19.07 -5.17
C ILE A 60 18.02 -20.46 -5.08
N GLN A 61 17.90 -20.96 -3.85
CA GLN A 61 17.09 -22.13 -3.53
C GLN A 61 15.78 -21.63 -2.92
N TRP A 62 14.74 -21.60 -3.74
CA TRP A 62 13.42 -21.10 -3.34
C TRP A 62 12.75 -22.07 -2.37
N GLU A 63 12.29 -21.53 -1.26
CA GLU A 63 11.55 -22.28 -0.25
C GLU A 63 10.08 -22.43 -0.63
N ASP A 64 9.50 -21.40 -1.23
CA ASP A 64 8.14 -21.40 -1.76
C ASP A 64 8.14 -21.56 -3.28
N PRO A 65 7.67 -22.70 -3.83
CA PRO A 65 7.56 -22.89 -5.28
C PRO A 65 6.68 -21.84 -5.96
N ALA A 66 5.69 -21.27 -5.25
CA ALA A 66 4.87 -20.19 -5.80
C ALA A 66 5.70 -18.90 -5.96
N MET A 67 6.58 -18.60 -5.00
CA MET A 67 7.50 -17.46 -5.11
C MET A 67 8.41 -17.64 -6.32
N GLU A 68 9.04 -18.81 -6.48
CA GLU A 68 9.86 -19.10 -7.65
C GLU A 68 9.08 -18.86 -8.96
N ALA A 69 7.86 -19.39 -9.05
CA ALA A 69 7.05 -19.27 -10.26
C ALA A 69 6.71 -17.80 -10.59
N HIS A 70 6.40 -16.99 -9.57
CA HIS A 70 6.17 -15.55 -9.73
C HIS A 70 7.44 -14.81 -10.19
N ILE A 71 8.60 -15.15 -9.62
CA ILE A 71 9.86 -14.51 -10.01
C ILE A 71 10.30 -14.94 -11.41
N ARG A 72 10.14 -16.21 -11.78
CA ARG A 72 10.36 -16.65 -13.17
C ARG A 72 9.47 -15.92 -14.16
N PHE A 73 8.21 -15.71 -13.78
CA PHE A 73 7.24 -15.01 -14.60
C PHE A 73 7.62 -13.54 -14.77
N VAL A 74 8.01 -12.85 -13.69
CA VAL A 74 8.41 -11.45 -13.73
C VAL A 74 9.72 -11.24 -14.51
N LEU A 75 10.70 -12.12 -14.33
CA LEU A 75 12.00 -12.05 -15.02
C LEU A 75 11.96 -12.58 -16.45
N ASN A 76 10.84 -13.18 -16.89
CA ASN A 76 10.72 -13.89 -18.16
C ASN A 76 11.81 -14.98 -18.34
N GLN A 77 12.07 -15.71 -17.26
CA GLN A 77 13.10 -16.77 -17.19
C GLN A 77 12.47 -18.10 -16.73
N PRO A 78 11.80 -18.84 -17.63
CA PRO A 78 11.03 -20.03 -17.26
C PRO A 78 11.90 -21.23 -16.85
N GLU A 79 13.17 -21.26 -17.22
CA GLU A 79 14.10 -22.36 -16.97
C GLU A 79 15.48 -21.84 -16.54
N GLY A 80 16.31 -22.75 -16.01
CA GLY A 80 17.66 -22.44 -15.56
C GLY A 80 17.70 -21.77 -14.18
N ASP A 81 18.91 -21.53 -13.70
CA ASP A 81 19.16 -20.98 -12.37
C ASP A 81 18.79 -19.50 -12.31
N ILE A 82 18.12 -19.10 -11.23
CA ILE A 82 17.94 -17.69 -10.87
C ILE A 82 19.00 -17.37 -9.82
N LEU A 83 19.81 -16.35 -10.09
CA LEU A 83 20.87 -15.90 -9.22
C LEU A 83 20.37 -14.82 -8.26
N HIS A 84 21.06 -14.67 -7.14
CA HIS A 84 20.83 -13.58 -6.19
C HIS A 84 20.94 -12.21 -6.89
N SER A 85 21.89 -12.08 -7.81
CA SER A 85 22.07 -10.87 -8.60
C SER A 85 20.90 -10.50 -9.52
N ASP A 86 20.02 -11.46 -9.84
CA ASP A 86 18.88 -11.21 -10.70
C ASP A 86 17.75 -10.45 -9.97
N VAL A 87 17.76 -10.46 -8.63
CA VAL A 87 16.67 -9.92 -7.81
C VAL A 87 17.09 -8.88 -6.78
N TRP A 88 18.38 -8.81 -6.41
CA TRP A 88 18.86 -7.99 -5.30
C TRP A 88 18.63 -6.48 -5.45
N GLU A 89 18.46 -5.97 -6.68
CA GLU A 89 18.23 -4.56 -7.00
C GLU A 89 16.74 -4.22 -7.05
N ILE A 90 15.84 -5.21 -6.93
CA ILE A 90 14.40 -4.97 -6.95
C ILE A 90 14.00 -4.23 -5.68
N GLN A 91 13.51 -3.01 -5.84
CA GLN A 91 13.07 -2.13 -4.75
C GLN A 91 11.57 -2.19 -4.52
N VAL A 92 10.81 -2.46 -5.58
CA VAL A 92 9.36 -2.64 -5.52
C VAL A 92 9.02 -3.98 -6.16
N LEU A 93 8.35 -4.84 -5.41
CA LEU A 93 7.85 -6.12 -5.91
C LEU A 93 6.33 -6.21 -5.72
N ARG A 94 5.63 -6.47 -6.82
CA ARG A 94 4.21 -6.78 -6.85
C ARG A 94 4.03 -8.21 -7.33
N ILE A 95 3.41 -9.01 -6.48
CA ILE A 95 3.00 -10.37 -6.76
C ILE A 95 1.47 -10.45 -6.69
N SER A 96 0.86 -10.97 -7.74
CA SER A 96 -0.58 -11.17 -7.85
C SER A 96 -0.86 -12.54 -8.44
N ALA A 97 -1.47 -13.41 -7.63
CA ALA A 97 -1.93 -14.71 -8.10
C ALA A 97 -3.01 -14.59 -9.21
N ASN A 98 -3.60 -13.40 -9.39
CA ASN A 98 -4.53 -13.09 -10.48
C ASN A 98 -3.83 -12.68 -11.79
N GLY A 99 -2.50 -12.77 -11.86
CA GLY A 99 -1.77 -12.76 -13.12
C GLY A 99 -1.17 -11.46 -13.56
N VAL A 100 -0.90 -10.52 -12.66
CA VAL A 100 -0.17 -9.29 -12.98
C VAL A 100 0.92 -9.09 -11.94
N ASP A 101 2.11 -9.55 -12.30
CA ASP A 101 3.32 -9.37 -11.50
C ASP A 101 4.15 -8.25 -12.10
N ALA A 102 4.79 -7.49 -11.22
CA ALA A 102 5.64 -6.39 -11.65
C ALA A 102 6.75 -6.14 -10.66
N ALA A 103 7.92 -5.74 -11.16
CA ALA A 103 9.05 -5.35 -10.34
C ALA A 103 9.71 -4.08 -10.88
N TRP A 104 10.27 -3.28 -9.95
CA TRP A 104 11.02 -2.07 -10.27
C TRP A 104 12.35 -2.08 -9.54
N THR A 105 13.41 -1.73 -10.26
CA THR A 105 14.78 -1.60 -9.75
C THR A 105 15.18 -0.14 -9.53
N GLU A 106 14.62 0.78 -10.34
CA GLU A 106 14.79 2.23 -10.20
C GLU A 106 13.47 2.95 -10.57
N PRO A 107 13.21 4.17 -10.06
CA PRO A 107 12.02 4.92 -10.44
C PRO A 107 12.10 5.31 -11.92
N THR A 108 10.99 5.17 -12.66
CA THR A 108 10.93 5.56 -14.07
C THR A 108 11.19 7.05 -14.33
N GLU A 109 10.91 7.92 -13.35
CA GLU A 109 11.10 9.37 -13.44
C GLU A 109 11.60 9.94 -12.10
N GLY A 110 12.93 10.09 -11.94
CA GLY A 110 13.53 10.76 -10.79
C GLY A 110 14.06 9.82 -9.71
N ALA A 111 14.33 10.37 -8.53
CA ALA A 111 14.96 9.65 -7.41
C ALA A 111 13.97 9.04 -6.41
N VAL A 112 12.67 9.02 -6.72
CA VAL A 112 11.60 8.65 -5.78
C VAL A 112 10.53 7.81 -6.49
N PHE A 113 10.15 6.67 -5.91
CA PHE A 113 8.95 5.92 -6.28
C PHE A 113 7.73 6.45 -5.53
N SER A 114 6.57 6.46 -6.17
CA SER A 114 5.29 6.63 -5.48
C SER A 114 4.64 5.28 -5.26
N THR A 115 3.99 5.06 -4.11
CA THR A 115 3.13 3.88 -3.93
C THR A 115 1.97 3.82 -4.91
N ALA A 116 1.64 4.94 -5.56
CA ALA A 116 0.64 5.03 -6.62
C ALA A 116 1.20 4.67 -8.01
N ASP A 117 2.49 4.39 -8.15
CA ASP A 117 3.09 4.05 -9.44
C ASP A 117 2.41 2.80 -10.01
N SER A 118 1.80 2.98 -11.18
CA SER A 118 1.06 1.92 -11.86
C SER A 118 2.03 0.93 -12.51
N ALA A 119 1.58 -0.32 -12.68
CA ALA A 119 2.33 -1.40 -13.33
C ALA A 119 2.90 -1.05 -14.73
N LYS A 120 2.40 0.00 -15.38
CA LYS A 120 2.80 0.43 -16.73
C LYS A 120 4.27 0.84 -16.87
N ASN A 121 4.92 1.16 -15.76
CA ASN A 121 6.28 1.68 -15.73
C ASN A 121 7.28 0.71 -15.08
N ALA A 122 6.90 -0.55 -14.91
CA ALA A 122 7.75 -1.54 -14.27
C ALA A 122 9.01 -1.84 -15.10
N SER A 123 10.14 -2.05 -14.41
CA SER A 123 11.34 -2.65 -15.02
C SER A 123 10.99 -4.01 -15.62
N TYR A 124 10.07 -4.71 -14.95
CA TYR A 124 9.55 -6.01 -15.32
C TYR A 124 8.03 -6.01 -15.17
N LEU A 125 7.30 -6.36 -16.22
CA LEU A 125 5.85 -6.50 -16.20
C LEU A 125 5.48 -7.83 -16.86
N ALA A 126 4.73 -8.66 -16.14
CA ALA A 126 4.23 -9.93 -16.64
C ALA A 126 2.72 -10.00 -16.40
N GLU A 127 1.96 -10.16 -17.48
CA GLU A 127 0.49 -10.19 -17.47
C GLU A 127 -0.05 -11.52 -18.01
N GLY A 128 -1.21 -11.95 -17.49
CA GLY A 128 -1.92 -13.15 -17.95
C GLY A 128 -1.52 -14.46 -17.26
N GLY A 129 -0.74 -14.39 -16.18
CA GLY A 129 -0.41 -15.56 -15.35
C GLY A 129 -1.64 -16.10 -14.58
N ASN A 130 -1.68 -17.39 -14.31
CA ASN A 130 -2.55 -17.96 -13.26
C ASN A 130 -1.64 -18.76 -12.34
N LEU A 131 -0.97 -18.04 -11.44
CA LEU A 131 0.04 -18.58 -10.55
C LEU A 131 -0.59 -18.95 -9.21
N GLU A 132 0.09 -19.83 -8.48
CA GLU A 132 -0.39 -20.26 -7.16
C GLU A 132 -0.20 -19.17 -6.11
N ASN A 133 -1.01 -19.23 -5.05
CA ASN A 133 -0.82 -18.33 -3.93
C ASN A 133 0.51 -18.64 -3.22
N LEU A 134 1.19 -17.59 -2.76
CA LEU A 134 2.28 -17.74 -1.80
C LEU A 134 1.80 -18.49 -0.55
N THR A 135 2.69 -19.34 -0.06
CA THR A 135 2.55 -20.09 1.19
C THR A 135 3.58 -19.67 2.23
N SER A 136 4.68 -19.02 1.79
CA SER A 136 5.73 -18.49 2.66
C SER A 136 6.26 -17.16 2.13
N LEU A 137 6.82 -16.34 3.03
CA LEU A 137 7.53 -15.11 2.70
C LEU A 137 9.04 -15.21 2.97
N ASN A 138 9.54 -16.39 3.33
CA ASN A 138 10.96 -16.60 3.68
C ASN A 138 11.93 -16.24 2.55
N ASP A 139 11.50 -16.37 1.31
CA ASP A 139 12.31 -16.05 0.13
C ASP A 139 12.47 -14.53 -0.10
N LEU A 140 11.72 -13.68 0.62
CA LEU A 140 11.95 -12.23 0.56
C LEU A 140 13.35 -11.82 1.07
N ARG A 141 14.05 -12.72 1.77
CA ARG A 141 15.45 -12.55 2.18
C ARG A 141 16.43 -12.36 1.01
N HIS A 142 16.03 -12.68 -0.22
CA HIS A 142 16.86 -12.55 -1.42
C HIS A 142 16.79 -11.16 -2.07
N PHE A 143 15.92 -10.26 -1.60
CA PHE A 143 15.69 -8.95 -2.20
C PHE A 143 16.31 -7.84 -1.32
N ASP A 144 17.63 -7.70 -1.40
CA ASP A 144 18.42 -6.78 -0.57
C ASP A 144 17.90 -5.33 -0.58
N SER A 145 17.49 -4.84 -1.76
CA SER A 145 17.04 -3.46 -1.94
C SER A 145 15.53 -3.26 -1.75
N LEU A 146 14.77 -4.26 -1.31
CA LEU A 146 13.31 -4.21 -1.24
C LEU A 146 12.79 -3.16 -0.23
N GLN A 147 11.97 -2.23 -0.72
CA GLN A 147 11.31 -1.18 0.08
C GLN A 147 9.79 -1.32 0.07
N VAL A 148 9.23 -1.93 -0.97
CA VAL A 148 7.78 -2.04 -1.17
C VAL A 148 7.40 -3.43 -1.62
N PHE A 149 6.47 -4.06 -0.90
CA PHE A 149 5.93 -5.36 -1.24
C PHE A 149 4.40 -5.33 -1.30
N TYR A 150 3.87 -5.64 -2.48
CA TYR A 150 2.45 -5.82 -2.72
C TYR A 150 2.17 -7.29 -3.03
N TYR A 151 1.35 -7.93 -2.21
CA TYR A 151 0.85 -9.28 -2.46
C TYR A 151 -0.66 -9.28 -2.59
N THR A 152 -1.17 -9.99 -3.61
CA THR A 152 -2.60 -10.25 -3.80
C THR A 152 -2.83 -11.73 -4.08
N ALA A 153 -3.51 -12.41 -3.16
CA ALA A 153 -3.92 -13.79 -3.32
C ALA A 153 -5.13 -13.95 -4.27
N LYS A 154 -5.29 -15.15 -4.83
CA LYS A 154 -6.53 -15.65 -5.44
C LYS A 154 -7.33 -16.43 -4.40
N VAL A 155 -8.64 -16.58 -4.63
CA VAL A 155 -9.50 -17.37 -3.74
C VAL A 155 -9.21 -18.87 -3.88
N PRO A 156 -9.27 -19.67 -2.79
CA PRO A 156 -9.54 -19.26 -1.41
C PRO A 156 -8.35 -18.56 -0.74
N TYR A 157 -8.64 -17.53 0.06
CA TYR A 157 -7.65 -16.70 0.77
C TYR A 157 -7.11 -17.38 2.03
N ASP A 158 -6.56 -18.57 1.94
CA ASP A 158 -6.12 -19.37 3.11
C ASP A 158 -4.70 -19.92 3.00
N SER A 159 -4.00 -19.60 1.92
CA SER A 159 -2.65 -20.13 1.66
C SER A 159 -1.58 -19.44 2.50
N LEU A 160 -1.61 -18.10 2.58
CA LEU A 160 -0.63 -17.32 3.33
C LEU A 160 -1.13 -17.00 4.75
N THR A 161 -0.68 -17.79 5.72
CA THR A 161 -1.10 -17.69 7.13
C THR A 161 0.05 -17.46 8.11
N ASP A 162 1.28 -17.74 7.67
CA ASP A 162 2.50 -17.42 8.39
C ASP A 162 3.19 -16.24 7.69
N LEU A 163 3.61 -15.25 8.48
CA LEU A 163 4.31 -14.06 7.99
C LEU A 163 5.81 -14.09 8.28
N SER A 164 6.32 -15.21 8.79
CA SER A 164 7.76 -15.45 8.94
C SER A 164 8.46 -15.19 7.60
N GLY A 165 9.65 -14.61 7.68
CA GLY A 165 10.41 -14.14 6.53
C GLY A 165 10.36 -12.61 6.37
N LEU A 166 9.29 -11.96 6.82
CA LEU A 166 9.21 -10.50 6.83
C LEU A 166 10.30 -9.87 7.71
N GLU A 167 10.82 -10.57 8.71
CA GLU A 167 11.86 -10.03 9.58
C GLU A 167 13.17 -9.74 8.85
N ALA A 168 13.40 -10.38 7.70
CA ALA A 168 14.54 -10.09 6.83
C ALA A 168 14.41 -8.73 6.12
N CYS A 169 13.18 -8.27 5.87
CA CYS A 169 12.90 -7.05 5.10
C CYS A 169 12.94 -5.78 5.95
N THR A 170 14.01 -5.55 6.72
CA THR A 170 14.13 -4.39 7.63
C THR A 170 14.13 -3.03 6.92
N GLY A 171 14.35 -3.03 5.60
CA GLY A 171 14.24 -1.89 4.70
C GLY A 171 12.81 -1.52 4.27
N LEU A 172 11.83 -2.39 4.53
CA LEU A 172 10.48 -2.28 3.99
C LEU A 172 9.73 -1.08 4.58
N LYS A 173 9.21 -0.22 3.71
CA LYS A 173 8.42 0.96 4.03
C LYS A 173 6.93 0.75 3.78
N VAL A 174 6.59 -0.09 2.80
CA VAL A 174 5.20 -0.31 2.40
C VAL A 174 4.95 -1.80 2.26
N LEU A 175 3.94 -2.28 2.96
CA LEU A 175 3.50 -3.67 2.93
C LEU A 175 1.99 -3.73 2.70
N SER A 176 1.58 -4.48 1.68
CA SER A 176 0.18 -4.79 1.42
C SER A 176 0.02 -6.28 1.20
N LEU A 177 -0.82 -6.93 2.00
CA LEU A 177 -1.04 -8.37 1.97
C LEU A 177 -2.53 -8.68 1.76
N TYR A 178 -3.01 -8.49 0.52
CA TYR A 178 -4.42 -8.77 0.17
C TYR A 178 -4.67 -10.28 0.12
N GLY A 179 -5.65 -10.75 0.91
CA GLY A 179 -6.02 -12.16 0.96
C GLY A 179 -5.09 -13.05 1.80
N ALA A 180 -4.11 -12.46 2.50
CA ALA A 180 -3.40 -13.17 3.56
C ALA A 180 -4.29 -13.27 4.81
N LYS A 181 -4.16 -14.38 5.55
CA LYS A 181 -4.87 -14.60 6.83
C LYS A 181 -3.87 -14.97 7.92
N PRO A 182 -3.03 -14.01 8.34
CA PRO A 182 -1.98 -14.29 9.30
C PRO A 182 -2.57 -14.73 10.64
N VAL A 183 -2.04 -15.81 11.20
CA VAL A 183 -2.40 -16.25 12.56
C VAL A 183 -1.80 -15.32 13.61
N THR A 184 -0.66 -14.71 13.30
CA THR A 184 0.06 -13.76 14.15
C THR A 184 0.67 -12.64 13.32
N LEU A 185 0.82 -11.47 13.93
CA LEU A 185 1.51 -10.31 13.35
C LEU A 185 2.91 -10.09 13.94
N ALA A 186 3.41 -11.02 14.76
CA ALA A 186 4.71 -10.89 15.43
C ALA A 186 5.89 -10.58 14.47
N PRO A 187 5.98 -11.17 13.27
CA PRO A 187 7.03 -10.83 12.29
C PRO A 187 7.12 -9.35 11.92
N LEU A 188 5.99 -8.62 11.99
CA LEU A 188 5.96 -7.19 11.66
C LEU A 188 6.77 -6.32 12.63
N ALA A 189 7.10 -6.81 13.82
CA ALA A 189 7.86 -6.07 14.82
C ALA A 189 9.29 -5.71 14.35
N ALA A 190 9.85 -6.49 13.42
CA ALA A 190 11.17 -6.23 12.83
C ALA A 190 11.15 -5.13 11.75
N LEU A 191 9.98 -4.79 11.21
CA LEU A 191 9.80 -3.81 10.12
C LEU A 191 9.81 -2.37 10.67
N THR A 192 10.94 -1.97 11.24
CA THR A 192 11.10 -0.68 11.95
C THR A 192 10.99 0.56 11.05
N LYS A 193 11.10 0.38 9.73
CA LYS A 193 10.94 1.43 8.71
C LYS A 193 9.55 1.46 8.05
N LEU A 194 8.61 0.62 8.50
CA LEU A 194 7.30 0.51 7.89
C LEU A 194 6.47 1.79 8.11
N GLU A 195 6.09 2.44 7.02
CA GLU A 195 5.30 3.67 7.00
C GLU A 195 3.84 3.41 6.60
N SER A 196 3.60 2.34 5.83
CA SER A 196 2.28 1.95 5.36
C SER A 196 2.08 0.44 5.43
N LEU A 197 0.95 0.03 6.01
CA LEU A 197 0.55 -1.37 6.17
C LEU A 197 -0.92 -1.51 5.81
N THR A 198 -1.22 -2.41 4.86
CA THR A 198 -2.60 -2.69 4.45
C THR A 198 -2.90 -4.20 4.49
N PHE A 199 -3.90 -4.55 5.31
CA PHE A 199 -4.61 -5.82 5.26
C PHE A 199 -6.05 -5.52 4.87
N PRO A 200 -6.40 -5.56 3.57
CA PRO A 200 -7.77 -5.34 3.16
C PRO A 200 -8.62 -6.48 3.73
N THR A 201 -9.56 -6.11 4.59
CA THR A 201 -10.43 -7.07 5.28
C THR A 201 -11.30 -7.75 4.23
N VAL A 202 -11.17 -9.07 4.10
CA VAL A 202 -12.14 -9.84 3.33
C VAL A 202 -13.40 -9.89 4.17
N GLU A 203 -14.33 -8.96 3.94
CA GLU A 203 -15.67 -9.07 4.52
C GLU A 203 -16.19 -10.46 4.17
N ARG A 204 -16.37 -11.27 5.20
CA ARG A 204 -17.02 -12.57 5.10
C ARG A 204 -18.47 -12.25 4.75
N LEU A 205 -18.81 -12.25 3.46
CA LEU A 205 -20.20 -12.27 3.03
C LEU A 205 -20.75 -13.62 3.51
N ILE A 206 -21.40 -13.58 4.68
CA ILE A 206 -22.21 -14.66 5.25
C ILE A 206 -23.59 -14.62 4.60
#